data_AF-A0A935F609-F1
#
_entry.id   AF-A0A935F609-F1
#
_cell.length_a   1.000
_cell.length_b   1.000
_cell.length_c   1.000
_cell.angle_alpha   90.00
_cell.angle_beta   90.00
_cell.angle_gamma   90.00
#
_symmetry.space_group_name_H-M   'P 1'
#
loop_
_entity.id
_entity.type
_entity.pdbx_description
1 polymer ?
#
loop_
_entity_poly.entity_id
_entity_poly.type
_entity_poly.pdbx_seq_one_letter_code
_entity_poly.pdbx_strand_id
1 'polypeptide(L)'
;MPAPSWLRDVHTASAVALVAWASWEASEWAGRVTPRGSAWIACAAALPAMAGLAATLWSRAMARWPFARFPDAYAKHAGWIVAPALAAWFVGTNVVSPGNATPLPWLPLANPLDVTLAAALVAVVAWARAHSGMPRAAREHWLGGALFVAGNGFLLRIAHHWGGVPWRLSSLMADKTVQAALTLAWTATALVLMVWASRRASRARWLTGAALLAVVVVKLFVVDLATLSGLQRVVAFLGVGAMLLAVGYFAPPPARSDDDPPPGPPA
;
A
#
# COMPACT_ATOMS: atom_id res chain seq x y z
N MET A 1 -22.29 23.40 30.36
CA MET A 1 -21.74 22.11 30.86
C MET A 1 -21.17 21.34 29.68
N PRO A 2 -19.98 20.73 29.78
CA PRO A 2 -19.48 19.86 28.73
C PRO A 2 -20.48 18.73 28.48
N ALA A 3 -20.72 18.37 27.22
CA ALA A 3 -21.59 17.26 26.89
C ALA A 3 -21.05 15.97 27.50
N PRO A 4 -21.91 15.08 28.03
CA PRO A 4 -21.46 13.84 28.64
C PRO A 4 -20.78 12.92 27.60
N SER A 5 -19.77 12.17 28.05
CA SER A 5 -18.92 11.33 27.18
C SER A 5 -19.69 10.30 26.37
N TRP A 6 -20.77 9.74 26.93
CA TRP A 6 -21.60 8.75 26.23
C TRP A 6 -22.23 9.27 24.94
N LEU A 7 -22.54 10.58 24.85
CA LEU A 7 -23.07 11.16 23.60
C LEU A 7 -22.03 11.11 22.48
N ARG A 8 -20.77 11.43 22.79
CA ARG A 8 -19.66 11.34 21.83
C ARG A 8 -19.49 9.92 21.33
N ASP A 9 -19.60 8.95 22.22
CA ASP A 9 -19.45 7.53 21.89
C ASP A 9 -20.61 7.04 21.03
N VAL A 10 -21.85 7.49 21.29
CA VAL A 10 -23.01 7.25 20.42
C VAL A 10 -22.79 7.86 19.03
N HIS A 11 -22.35 9.12 18.93
CA HIS A 11 -22.07 9.76 17.64
C HIS A 11 -20.98 9.02 16.85
N THR A 12 -19.94 8.54 17.55
CA THR A 12 -18.88 7.72 16.97
C THR A 12 -19.43 6.41 16.43
N ALA A 13 -20.19 5.68 17.25
CA ALA A 13 -20.78 4.39 16.88
C ALA A 13 -21.76 4.55 15.70
N SER A 14 -22.61 5.57 15.73
CA SER A 14 -23.53 5.88 14.63
C SER A 14 -22.80 6.20 13.34
N ALA A 15 -21.69 6.95 13.39
CA ALA A 15 -20.89 7.27 12.21
C ALA A 15 -20.27 6.01 11.59
N VAL A 16 -19.67 5.16 12.41
CA VAL A 16 -19.08 3.88 11.96
C VAL A 16 -20.16 2.95 11.41
N ALA A 17 -21.29 2.82 12.10
CA ALA A 17 -22.41 1.97 11.67
C ALA A 17 -23.00 2.45 10.34
N LEU A 18 -23.14 3.78 10.17
CA LEU A 18 -23.63 4.35 8.91
C LEU A 18 -22.67 4.08 7.75
N VAL A 19 -21.36 4.24 7.97
CA VAL A 19 -20.35 3.92 6.95
C VAL A 19 -20.40 2.43 6.61
N ALA A 20 -20.42 1.54 7.61
CA ALA A 20 -20.46 0.11 7.41
C ALA A 20 -21.74 -0.33 6.66
N TRP A 21 -22.89 0.20 7.06
CA TRP A 21 -24.16 -0.10 6.40
C TRP A 21 -24.20 0.42 4.97
N ALA A 22 -23.76 1.65 4.73
CA ALA A 22 -23.65 2.20 3.38
C ALA A 22 -22.68 1.40 2.51
N SER A 23 -21.54 0.96 3.06
CA SER A 23 -20.57 0.11 2.37
C SER A 23 -21.18 -1.24 1.99
N TRP A 24 -21.92 -1.86 2.90
CA TRP A 24 -22.67 -3.09 2.63
C TRP A 24 -23.69 -2.89 1.51
N GLU A 25 -24.56 -1.89 1.64
CA GLU A 25 -25.62 -1.60 0.67
C GLU A 25 -25.03 -1.30 -0.71
N ALA A 26 -23.98 -0.49 -0.79
CA ALA A 26 -23.28 -0.20 -2.05
C ALA A 26 -22.71 -1.47 -2.70
N SER A 27 -22.17 -2.39 -1.90
CA SER A 27 -21.65 -3.66 -2.40
C SER A 27 -22.77 -4.59 -2.92
N GLU A 28 -23.92 -4.63 -2.26
CA GLU A 28 -25.09 -5.40 -2.67
C GLU A 28 -25.73 -4.85 -3.96
N TRP A 29 -25.83 -3.52 -4.08
CA TRP A 29 -26.26 -2.89 -5.33
C TRP A 29 -25.32 -3.22 -6.48
N ALA A 30 -24.01 -3.08 -6.29
CA ALA A 30 -23.02 -3.45 -7.31
C ALA A 30 -23.11 -4.93 -7.68
N GLY A 31 -23.33 -5.82 -6.70
CA GLY A 31 -23.50 -7.26 -6.91
C GLY A 31 -24.75 -7.64 -7.70
N ARG A 32 -25.81 -6.81 -7.63
CA ARG A 32 -27.04 -7.01 -8.43
C ARG A 32 -26.87 -6.61 -9.90
N VAL A 33 -26.03 -5.63 -10.20
CA VAL A 33 -25.88 -5.08 -11.56
C VAL A 33 -24.62 -5.53 -12.29
N THR A 34 -23.67 -6.18 -11.59
CA THR A 34 -22.43 -6.67 -12.19
C THR A 34 -22.28 -8.19 -12.07
N PRO A 35 -21.49 -8.83 -12.96
CA PRO A 35 -21.23 -10.26 -12.87
C PRO A 35 -20.58 -10.65 -11.52
N ARG A 36 -20.85 -11.89 -11.07
CA ARG A 36 -20.18 -12.43 -9.88
C ARG A 36 -18.67 -12.46 -10.08
N GLY A 37 -17.92 -12.07 -9.04
CA GLY A 37 -16.47 -11.97 -9.09
C GLY A 37 -15.92 -10.71 -9.76
N SER A 38 -16.79 -9.73 -10.09
CA SER A 38 -16.34 -8.42 -10.54
C SER A 38 -15.68 -7.63 -9.40
N ALA A 39 -14.73 -6.78 -9.77
CA ALA A 39 -14.09 -5.87 -8.83
C ALA A 39 -15.01 -4.70 -8.42
N TRP A 40 -16.12 -4.48 -9.12
CA TRP A 40 -17.08 -3.41 -8.84
C TRP A 40 -17.70 -3.52 -7.45
N ILE A 41 -17.95 -4.75 -6.97
CA ILE A 41 -18.47 -5.00 -5.62
C ILE A 41 -17.50 -4.45 -4.58
N ALA A 42 -16.21 -4.77 -4.71
CA ALA A 42 -15.18 -4.27 -3.82
C ALA A 42 -15.04 -2.75 -3.93
N CYS A 43 -15.06 -2.21 -5.15
CA CYS A 43 -14.95 -0.76 -5.37
C CYS A 43 -16.10 0.00 -4.69
N ALA A 44 -17.34 -0.47 -4.87
CA ALA A 44 -18.53 0.11 -4.28
C ALA A 44 -18.49 0.06 -2.75
N ALA A 45 -18.02 -1.06 -2.17
CA ALA A 45 -17.87 -1.19 -0.72
C ALA A 45 -16.92 -0.14 -0.11
N ALA A 46 -15.89 0.29 -0.84
CA ALA A 46 -14.93 1.28 -0.36
C ALA A 46 -15.42 2.73 -0.43
N LEU A 47 -16.38 3.04 -1.32
CA LEU A 47 -16.82 4.42 -1.58
C LEU A 47 -17.32 5.14 -0.31
N PRO A 48 -18.20 4.56 0.54
CA PRO A 48 -18.72 5.26 1.71
C PRO A 48 -17.65 5.54 2.77
N ALA A 49 -16.70 4.62 2.95
CA ALA A 49 -15.56 4.84 3.84
C ALA A 49 -14.67 6.00 3.34
N MET A 50 -14.36 6.04 2.04
CA MET A 50 -13.61 7.15 1.45
C MET A 50 -14.37 8.48 1.57
N ALA A 51 -15.67 8.48 1.28
CA ALA A 51 -16.52 9.67 1.38
C ALA A 51 -16.61 10.17 2.83
N GLY A 52 -16.76 9.26 3.80
CA GLY A 52 -16.77 9.57 5.22
C GLY A 52 -15.47 10.21 5.69
N LEU A 53 -14.31 9.64 5.32
CA LEU A 53 -13.01 10.23 5.62
C LEU A 53 -12.83 11.58 4.93
N ALA A 54 -13.19 11.71 3.66
CA ALA A 54 -13.09 12.95 2.89
C ALA A 54 -13.99 14.07 3.46
N ALA A 55 -15.19 13.73 3.94
CA ALA A 55 -16.10 14.70 4.57
C ALA A 55 -15.45 15.38 5.79
N THR A 56 -14.65 14.65 6.58
CA THR A 56 -13.96 15.20 7.75
C THR A 56 -12.86 16.20 7.39
N LEU A 57 -12.35 16.18 6.16
CA LEU A 57 -11.37 17.13 5.64
C LEU A 57 -12.02 18.43 5.15
N TRP A 58 -13.35 18.46 5.00
CA TRP A 58 -14.07 19.59 4.42
C TRP A 58 -14.66 20.48 5.52
N SER A 59 -14.08 21.66 5.74
CA SER A 59 -14.51 22.60 6.78
C SER A 59 -16.01 22.94 6.71
N ARG A 60 -16.56 23.11 5.50
CA ARG A 60 -18.00 23.35 5.29
C ARG A 60 -18.88 22.20 5.74
N ALA A 61 -18.44 20.95 5.56
CA ALA A 61 -19.17 19.79 6.05
C ALA A 61 -19.11 19.71 7.58
N MET A 62 -17.91 19.93 8.15
CA MET A 62 -17.71 19.92 9.61
C MET A 62 -18.41 21.07 10.34
N ALA A 63 -18.72 22.18 9.67
CA ALA A 63 -19.49 23.29 10.22
C ALA A 63 -21.01 23.03 10.27
N ARG A 64 -21.51 21.94 9.66
CA ARG A 64 -22.94 21.60 9.63
C ARG A 64 -23.29 20.54 10.67
N TRP A 65 -24.55 20.54 11.08
CA TRP A 65 -25.10 19.42 11.84
C TRP A 65 -25.05 18.13 11.00
N PRO A 66 -24.72 16.96 11.56
CA PRO A 66 -24.44 16.67 12.97
C PRO A 66 -22.96 16.87 13.39
N PHE A 67 -22.05 17.09 12.45
CA PHE A 67 -20.61 17.16 12.68
C PHE A 67 -20.19 18.28 13.63
N ALA A 68 -20.79 19.47 13.49
CA ALA A 68 -20.45 20.65 14.27
C ALA A 68 -20.59 20.46 15.79
N ARG A 69 -21.45 19.54 16.23
CA ARG A 69 -21.70 19.30 17.67
C ARG A 69 -20.62 18.43 18.31
N PHE A 70 -20.07 17.47 17.57
CA PHE A 70 -19.06 16.53 18.07
C PHE A 70 -17.96 16.26 17.02
N PRO A 71 -17.19 17.28 16.59
CA PRO A 71 -16.26 17.14 15.47
C PRO A 71 -15.20 16.05 15.70
N ASP A 72 -14.69 15.94 16.94
CA ASP A 72 -13.71 14.90 17.29
C ASP A 72 -14.29 13.47 17.24
N ALA A 73 -15.59 13.28 17.49
CA ALA A 73 -16.24 11.97 17.39
C ALA A 73 -16.17 11.44 15.95
N TYR A 74 -16.47 12.30 14.99
CA TYR A 74 -16.49 11.96 13.57
C TYR A 74 -15.09 11.94 12.95
N ALA A 75 -14.29 12.98 13.21
CA ALA A 75 -12.99 13.15 12.57
C ALA A 75 -11.92 12.22 13.16
N LYS A 76 -11.87 12.07 14.49
CA LYS A 76 -10.80 11.30 15.16
C LYS A 76 -11.27 9.92 15.56
N HIS A 77 -12.32 9.81 16.38
CA HIS A 77 -12.71 8.53 16.98
C HIS A 77 -13.25 7.56 15.92
N ALA A 78 -14.22 7.98 15.10
CA ALA A 78 -14.74 7.17 14.01
C ALA A 78 -13.66 6.96 12.93
N GLY A 79 -12.85 7.98 12.65
CA GLY A 79 -11.72 7.88 11.72
C GLY A 79 -10.72 6.79 12.10
N TRP A 80 -10.41 6.64 13.39
CA TRP A 80 -9.55 5.57 13.91
C TRP A 80 -10.12 4.16 13.78
N ILE A 81 -11.38 4.02 13.39
CA ILE A 81 -12.00 2.73 13.08
C ILE A 81 -12.11 2.57 11.55
N VAL A 82 -12.63 3.59 10.87
CA VAL A 82 -12.89 3.57 9.42
C VAL A 82 -11.59 3.53 8.61
N ALA A 83 -10.57 4.31 8.97
CA ALA A 83 -9.32 4.37 8.19
C ALA A 83 -8.53 3.05 8.27
N PRO A 84 -8.35 2.40 9.43
CA PRO A 84 -7.75 1.06 9.48
C PRO A 84 -8.58 0.00 8.76
N ALA A 85 -9.91 0.05 8.85
CA ALA A 85 -10.78 -0.86 8.09
C ALA A 85 -10.60 -0.68 6.57
N LEU A 86 -10.54 0.56 6.09
CA LEU A 86 -10.26 0.85 4.68
C LEU A 86 -8.83 0.46 4.27
N ALA A 87 -7.85 0.64 5.15
CA ALA A 87 -6.48 0.17 4.94
C ALA A 87 -6.40 -1.37 4.84
N ALA A 88 -7.12 -2.09 5.70
CA ALA A 88 -7.22 -3.54 5.65
C ALA A 88 -7.92 -4.00 4.37
N TRP A 89 -9.02 -3.33 3.98
CA TRP A 89 -9.69 -3.55 2.69
C TRP A 89 -8.74 -3.32 1.50
N PHE A 90 -7.92 -2.26 1.53
CA PHE A 90 -6.95 -1.95 0.48
C PHE A 90 -5.90 -3.05 0.32
N VAL A 91 -5.35 -3.55 1.44
CA VAL A 91 -4.38 -4.65 1.43
C VAL A 91 -5.04 -5.94 0.96
N GLY A 92 -6.19 -6.31 1.55
CA GLY A 92 -6.93 -7.51 1.19
C GLY A 92 -7.29 -7.54 -0.29
N THR A 93 -7.80 -6.43 -0.83
CA THR A 93 -8.23 -6.35 -2.23
C THR A 93 -7.05 -6.48 -3.20
N ASN A 94 -5.87 -5.93 -2.89
CA ASN A 94 -4.67 -6.14 -3.72
C ASN A 94 -4.21 -7.61 -3.75
N VAL A 95 -4.48 -8.37 -2.68
CA VAL A 95 -4.08 -9.78 -2.59
C VAL A 95 -5.12 -10.69 -3.24
N VAL A 96 -6.41 -10.45 -2.99
CA VAL A 96 -7.46 -11.41 -3.36
C VAL A 96 -8.12 -11.09 -4.70
N SER A 97 -8.15 -9.83 -5.14
CA SER A 97 -8.94 -9.43 -6.30
C SER A 97 -8.10 -9.45 -7.58
N PRO A 98 -8.51 -10.20 -8.63
CA PRO A 98 -7.88 -10.12 -9.94
C PRO A 98 -8.17 -8.79 -10.65
N GLY A 99 -9.03 -7.93 -10.10
CA GLY A 99 -9.39 -6.66 -10.73
C GLY A 99 -10.29 -6.82 -11.95
N ASN A 100 -11.12 -7.86 -12.00
CA ASN A 100 -12.03 -8.07 -13.13
C ASN A 100 -13.03 -6.91 -13.28
N ALA A 101 -12.95 -6.17 -14.38
CA ALA A 101 -13.71 -4.95 -14.60
C ALA A 101 -14.98 -5.13 -15.44
N THR A 102 -15.39 -6.37 -15.73
CA THR A 102 -16.57 -6.65 -16.59
C THR A 102 -17.79 -5.81 -16.18
N PRO A 103 -18.48 -5.16 -17.15
CA PRO A 103 -18.35 -5.31 -18.61
C PRO A 103 -17.23 -4.48 -19.27
N LEU A 104 -16.51 -3.63 -18.52
CA LEU A 104 -15.41 -2.83 -19.08
C LEU A 104 -14.17 -3.70 -19.36
N PRO A 105 -13.38 -3.37 -20.38
CA PRO A 105 -12.08 -4.00 -20.59
C PRO A 105 -11.13 -3.64 -19.43
N TRP A 106 -10.27 -4.58 -19.05
CA TRP A 106 -9.22 -4.30 -18.09
C TRP A 106 -8.10 -3.48 -18.75
N LEU A 107 -7.85 -2.28 -18.23
CA LEU A 107 -6.79 -1.38 -18.66
C LEU A 107 -5.88 -1.06 -17.46
N PRO A 108 -4.56 -1.21 -17.56
CA PRO A 108 -3.66 -0.83 -16.47
C PRO A 108 -3.88 0.63 -16.07
N LEU A 109 -3.88 0.91 -14.76
CA LEU A 109 -4.09 2.23 -14.14
C LEU A 109 -5.48 2.86 -14.34
N ALA A 110 -6.17 2.58 -15.45
CA ALA A 110 -7.52 3.07 -15.74
C ALA A 110 -8.63 2.11 -15.25
N ASN A 111 -8.26 0.88 -14.89
CA ASN A 111 -9.14 -0.11 -14.32
C ASN A 111 -9.84 0.45 -13.04
N PRO A 112 -11.17 0.28 -12.90
CA PRO A 112 -11.94 0.81 -11.76
C PRO A 112 -11.33 0.47 -10.39
N LEU A 113 -10.77 -0.74 -10.25
CA LEU A 113 -10.13 -1.14 -9.01
C LEU A 113 -8.85 -0.34 -8.73
N ASP A 114 -8.01 -0.09 -9.72
CA ASP A 114 -6.78 0.68 -9.54
C ASP A 114 -7.07 2.12 -9.13
N VAL A 115 -8.05 2.74 -9.80
CA VAL A 115 -8.53 4.08 -9.46
C VAL A 115 -9.07 4.11 -8.03
N THR A 116 -9.85 3.10 -7.63
CA THR A 116 -10.43 3.02 -6.29
C THR A 116 -9.36 2.79 -5.21
N LEU A 117 -8.37 1.94 -5.48
CA LEU A 117 -7.23 1.72 -4.58
C LEU A 117 -6.41 3.01 -4.40
N ALA A 118 -6.14 3.73 -5.50
CA ALA A 118 -5.44 5.02 -5.43
C ALA A 118 -6.24 6.05 -4.61
N ALA A 119 -7.54 6.15 -4.85
CA ALA A 119 -8.44 7.03 -4.10
C ALA A 119 -8.49 6.65 -2.60
N ALA A 120 -8.55 5.36 -2.29
CA ALA A 120 -8.57 4.86 -0.91
C ALA A 120 -7.26 5.19 -0.19
N LEU A 121 -6.12 5.00 -0.86
CA LEU A 121 -4.82 5.38 -0.32
C LEU A 121 -4.75 6.89 -0.04
N VAL A 122 -5.20 7.73 -0.98
CA VAL A 122 -5.27 9.18 -0.79
C VAL A 122 -6.17 9.55 0.40
N ALA A 123 -7.34 8.94 0.52
CA ALA A 123 -8.28 9.20 1.61
C ALA A 123 -7.68 8.85 2.98
N VAL A 124 -7.08 7.67 3.12
CA VAL A 124 -6.43 7.24 4.38
C VAL A 124 -5.24 8.15 4.72
N VAL A 125 -4.39 8.48 3.75
CA VAL A 125 -3.22 9.35 3.97
C VAL A 125 -3.63 10.77 4.33
N ALA A 126 -4.61 11.34 3.63
CA ALA A 126 -5.10 12.69 3.88
C ALA A 126 -5.73 12.78 5.27
N TRP A 127 -6.56 11.79 5.62
CA TRP A 127 -7.13 11.68 6.96
C TRP A 127 -6.04 11.54 8.04
N ALA A 128 -5.06 10.65 7.85
CA ALA A 128 -4.00 10.42 8.82
C ALA A 128 -3.10 11.65 9.02
N ARG A 129 -2.91 12.48 7.99
CA ARG A 129 -2.19 13.76 8.11
C ARG A 129 -2.96 14.79 8.92
N ALA A 130 -4.29 14.83 8.76
CA ALA A 130 -5.13 15.84 9.40
C ALA A 130 -5.55 15.47 10.83
N HIS A 131 -5.86 14.20 11.09
CA HIS A 131 -6.64 13.81 12.27
C HIS A 131 -6.02 12.70 13.13
N SER A 132 -5.14 11.85 12.60
CA SER A 132 -4.69 10.68 13.39
C SER A 132 -3.75 11.03 14.53
N GLY A 133 -3.00 12.14 14.44
CA GLY A 133 -1.96 12.48 15.43
C GLY A 133 -0.74 11.55 15.41
N MET A 134 -0.66 10.60 14.46
CA MET A 134 0.49 9.70 14.36
C MET A 134 1.79 10.46 14.04
N PRO A 135 2.95 9.95 14.49
CA PRO A 135 4.25 10.48 14.06
C PRO A 135 4.40 10.43 12.53
N ARG A 136 5.08 11.43 11.96
CA ARG A 136 5.33 11.50 10.51
C ARG A 136 6.02 10.23 9.98
N ALA A 137 7.02 9.73 10.70
CA ALA A 137 7.75 8.52 10.33
C ALA A 137 6.81 7.29 10.22
N ALA A 138 5.90 7.10 11.17
CA ALA A 138 4.94 5.99 11.15
C ALA A 138 4.01 6.06 9.92
N ARG A 139 3.53 7.26 9.57
CA ARG A 139 2.73 7.46 8.35
C ARG A 139 3.52 7.19 7.08
N GLU A 140 4.79 7.62 7.03
CA GLU A 140 5.67 7.37 5.88
C GLU A 140 5.97 5.87 5.72
N HIS A 141 6.22 5.14 6.81
CA HIS A 141 6.41 3.68 6.77
C HIS A 141 5.15 2.95 6.28
N TRP A 142 3.98 3.31 6.82
CA TRP A 142 2.72 2.73 6.37
C TRP A 142 2.46 3.00 4.89
N LEU A 143 2.68 4.24 4.44
CA LEU A 143 2.54 4.61 3.02
C LEU A 143 3.50 3.81 2.12
N GLY A 144 4.76 3.65 2.54
CA GLY A 144 5.73 2.82 1.82
C GLY A 144 5.27 1.37 1.69
N GLY A 145 4.78 0.77 2.79
CA GLY A 145 4.21 -0.58 2.77
C GLY A 145 2.97 -0.68 1.87
N ALA A 146 2.05 0.29 1.94
CA ALA A 146 0.86 0.32 1.11
C ALA A 146 1.19 0.44 -0.39
N LEU A 147 2.14 1.29 -0.76
CA LEU A 147 2.63 1.42 -2.13
C LEU A 147 3.33 0.14 -2.61
N PHE A 148 4.10 -0.52 -1.75
CA PHE A 148 4.72 -1.80 -2.08
C PHE A 148 3.66 -2.88 -2.35
N VAL A 149 2.65 -2.99 -1.49
CA VAL A 149 1.53 -3.93 -1.69
C VAL A 149 0.79 -3.62 -2.99
N ALA A 150 0.46 -2.35 -3.25
CA ALA A 150 -0.22 -1.96 -4.48
C ALA A 150 0.61 -2.22 -5.74
N GLY A 151 1.91 -1.94 -5.71
CA GLY A 151 2.82 -2.20 -6.83
C GLY A 151 2.91 -3.70 -7.16
N ASN A 152 3.04 -4.55 -6.13
CA ASN A 152 3.04 -6.00 -6.31
C ASN A 152 1.68 -6.48 -6.86
N GLY A 153 0.57 -6.08 -6.24
CA GLY A 153 -0.78 -6.43 -6.71
C GLY A 153 -1.04 -6.00 -8.15
N PHE A 154 -0.57 -4.80 -8.54
CA PHE A 154 -0.68 -4.29 -9.91
C PHE A 154 0.12 -5.13 -10.91
N LEU A 155 1.37 -5.49 -10.60
CA LEU A 155 2.18 -6.37 -11.46
C LEU A 155 1.56 -7.75 -11.64
N LEU A 156 1.02 -8.33 -10.55
CA LEU A 156 0.31 -9.59 -10.62
C LEU A 156 -0.95 -9.48 -11.50
N ARG A 157 -1.67 -8.35 -11.45
CA ARG A 157 -2.86 -8.10 -12.28
C ARG A 157 -2.49 -7.94 -13.75
N ILE A 158 -1.37 -7.28 -14.08
CA ILE A 158 -0.83 -7.26 -15.44
C ILE A 158 -0.55 -8.69 -15.92
N ALA A 159 0.14 -9.50 -15.12
CA ALA A 159 0.45 -10.88 -15.50
C ALA A 159 -0.80 -11.74 -15.70
N HIS A 160 -1.85 -11.51 -14.90
CA HIS A 160 -3.12 -12.20 -15.05
C HIS A 160 -3.86 -11.81 -16.33
N HIS A 161 -4.08 -10.51 -16.55
CA HIS A 161 -4.90 -10.03 -17.67
C HIS A 161 -4.18 -10.06 -19.01
N TRP A 162 -2.88 -9.73 -19.05
CA TRP A 162 -2.11 -9.65 -20.29
C TRP A 162 -1.18 -10.86 -20.49
N GLY A 163 -0.70 -11.45 -19.39
CA GLY A 163 0.12 -12.67 -19.45
C GLY A 163 -0.70 -13.96 -19.44
N GLY A 164 -2.01 -13.91 -19.20
CA GLY A 164 -2.89 -15.08 -19.15
C GLY A 164 -2.64 -16.01 -17.97
N VAL A 165 -1.85 -15.59 -16.97
CA VAL A 165 -1.54 -16.42 -15.80
C VAL A 165 -2.79 -16.53 -14.91
N PRO A 166 -3.28 -17.73 -14.56
CA PRO A 166 -4.43 -17.86 -13.67
C PRO A 166 -4.21 -17.16 -12.33
N TRP A 167 -5.24 -16.48 -11.80
CA TRP A 167 -5.19 -15.82 -10.48
C TRP A 167 -5.24 -16.85 -9.34
N ARG A 168 -4.17 -17.63 -9.21
CA ARG A 168 -3.92 -18.62 -8.17
C ARG A 168 -2.48 -18.43 -7.70
N LEU A 169 -2.28 -18.43 -6.39
CA LEU A 169 -0.97 -18.16 -5.80
C LEU A 169 0.12 -19.11 -6.35
N SER A 170 -0.18 -20.40 -6.48
CA SER A 170 0.75 -21.38 -7.04
C SER A 170 1.12 -21.08 -8.49
N SER A 171 0.15 -20.68 -9.33
CA SER A 171 0.39 -20.33 -10.74
C SER A 171 1.22 -19.05 -10.86
N LEU A 172 0.87 -18.01 -10.11
CA LEU A 172 1.61 -16.73 -10.11
C LEU A 172 3.04 -16.90 -9.60
N MET A 173 3.26 -17.75 -8.60
CA MET A 173 4.60 -17.98 -8.06
C MET A 173 5.47 -18.88 -8.93
N ALA A 174 4.88 -19.83 -9.66
CA ALA A 174 5.61 -20.71 -10.57
C ALA A 174 5.97 -20.02 -11.90
N ASP A 175 5.29 -18.94 -12.28
CA ASP A 175 5.52 -18.26 -13.55
C ASP A 175 6.85 -17.48 -13.55
N LYS A 176 7.74 -17.82 -14.49
CA LYS A 176 9.08 -17.21 -14.60
C LYS A 176 9.01 -15.72 -14.97
N THR A 177 8.05 -15.34 -15.80
CA THR A 177 7.89 -13.94 -16.24
C THR A 177 7.44 -13.07 -15.07
N VAL A 178 6.49 -13.58 -14.25
CA VAL A 178 6.08 -12.92 -13.00
C VAL A 178 7.27 -12.76 -12.05
N GLN A 179 8.05 -13.81 -11.84
CA GLN A 179 9.22 -13.73 -10.95
C GLN A 179 10.24 -12.69 -11.41
N ALA A 180 10.55 -12.68 -12.71
CA ALA A 180 11.46 -11.70 -13.29
C ALA A 180 10.91 -10.27 -13.18
N ALA A 181 9.63 -10.04 -13.47
CA ALA A 181 8.99 -8.73 -13.36
C ALA A 181 8.99 -8.21 -11.92
N LEU A 182 8.67 -9.05 -10.94
CA LEU A 182 8.73 -8.70 -9.52
C LEU A 182 10.16 -8.35 -9.08
N THR A 183 11.15 -9.14 -9.50
CA THR A 183 12.56 -8.87 -9.20
C THR A 183 12.99 -7.52 -9.77
N LEU A 184 12.72 -7.26 -11.05
CA LEU A 184 13.03 -5.98 -11.69
C LEU A 184 12.36 -4.80 -10.98
N ALA A 185 11.08 -4.94 -10.62
CA ALA A 185 10.35 -3.90 -9.92
C ALA A 185 10.91 -3.63 -8.51
N TRP A 186 11.29 -4.67 -7.78
CA TRP A 186 11.89 -4.52 -6.45
C TRP A 186 13.28 -3.89 -6.53
N THR A 187 14.11 -4.28 -7.51
CA THR A 187 15.40 -3.63 -7.78
C THR A 187 15.21 -2.16 -8.09
N ALA A 188 14.31 -1.82 -9.02
CA ALA A 188 14.03 -0.43 -9.38
C ALA A 188 13.54 0.38 -8.16
N THR A 189 12.66 -0.20 -7.35
CA THR A 189 12.14 0.43 -6.11
C THR A 189 13.27 0.67 -5.12
N ALA A 190 14.15 -0.31 -4.89
CA ALA A 190 15.30 -0.18 -4.00
C ALA A 190 16.25 0.93 -4.47
N LEU A 191 16.59 0.96 -5.77
CA LEU A 191 17.46 1.97 -6.36
C LEU A 191 16.87 3.38 -6.25
N VAL A 192 15.59 3.56 -6.61
CA VAL A 192 14.90 4.85 -6.49
C VAL A 192 14.89 5.30 -5.02
N LEU A 193 14.62 4.39 -4.08
CA LEU A 193 14.61 4.70 -2.66
C LEU A 193 16.00 5.11 -2.15
N MET A 194 17.06 4.40 -2.53
CA MET A 194 18.44 4.73 -2.14
C MET A 194 18.89 6.07 -2.73
N VAL A 195 18.66 6.30 -4.02
CA VAL A 195 19.02 7.57 -4.70
C VAL A 195 18.25 8.74 -4.09
N TRP A 196 16.95 8.59 -3.87
CA TRP A 196 16.13 9.63 -3.25
C TRP A 196 16.54 9.88 -1.79
N ALA A 197 16.87 8.83 -1.04
CA ALA A 197 17.32 8.94 0.34
C ALA A 197 18.70 9.62 0.46
N SER A 198 19.64 9.33 -0.45
CA SER A 198 20.95 10.01 -0.51
C SER A 198 20.77 11.51 -0.79
N ARG A 199 19.88 11.89 -1.72
CA ARG A 199 19.55 13.29 -2.01
C ARG A 199 18.87 14.01 -0.84
N ARG A 200 18.21 13.27 0.05
CA ARG A 200 17.50 13.79 1.23
C ARG A 200 18.31 13.62 2.54
N ALA A 201 19.58 13.20 2.45
CA ALA A 201 20.44 12.91 3.58
C ALA A 201 19.80 12.01 4.67
N SER A 202 18.96 11.06 4.26
CA SER A 202 18.18 10.24 5.19
C SER A 202 18.70 8.82 5.26
N ARG A 203 19.54 8.54 6.27
CA ARG A 203 20.16 7.22 6.47
C ARG A 203 19.13 6.10 6.65
N ALA A 204 18.08 6.34 7.45
CA ALA A 204 17.02 5.35 7.69
C ALA A 204 16.34 4.90 6.38
N ARG A 205 15.97 5.85 5.50
CA ARG A 205 15.35 5.54 4.20
C ARG A 205 16.30 4.84 3.25
N TRP A 206 17.59 5.21 3.28
CA TRP A 206 18.62 4.55 2.50
C TRP A 206 18.78 3.08 2.92
N LEU A 207 18.80 2.82 4.23
CA LEU A 207 18.86 1.45 4.78
C LEU A 207 17.64 0.61 4.39
N THR A 208 16.45 1.18 4.32
CA THR A 208 15.26 0.48 3.80
C THR A 208 15.46 0.04 2.34
N GLY A 209 16.02 0.90 1.50
CA GLY A 209 16.35 0.56 0.11
C GLY A 209 17.43 -0.51 0.01
N ALA A 210 18.49 -0.39 0.80
CA ALA A 210 19.57 -1.40 0.86
C ALA A 210 19.05 -2.76 1.35
N ALA A 211 18.16 -2.78 2.35
CA ALA A 211 17.52 -4.00 2.84
C ALA A 211 16.65 -4.65 1.75
N LEU A 212 15.85 -3.87 1.03
CA LEU A 212 15.07 -4.38 -0.11
C LEU A 212 15.98 -4.95 -1.21
N LEU A 213 17.09 -4.27 -1.51
CA LEU A 213 18.07 -4.77 -2.48
C LEU A 213 18.71 -6.10 -2.02
N ALA A 214 19.06 -6.22 -0.74
CA ALA A 214 19.57 -7.47 -0.18
C ALA A 214 18.55 -8.61 -0.30
N VAL A 215 17.27 -8.34 -0.05
CA VAL A 215 16.18 -9.32 -0.26
C VAL A 215 16.11 -9.76 -1.72
N VAL A 216 16.22 -8.83 -2.68
CA VAL A 216 16.24 -9.18 -4.11
C VAL A 216 17.44 -10.07 -4.45
N VAL A 217 18.62 -9.75 -3.93
CA VAL A 217 19.83 -10.55 -4.15
C VAL A 217 19.64 -11.97 -3.61
N VAL A 218 19.14 -12.11 -2.38
CA VAL A 218 18.81 -13.43 -1.81
C VAL A 218 17.79 -14.16 -2.68
N LYS A 219 16.75 -13.47 -3.15
CA LYS A 219 15.73 -14.05 -4.05
C LYS A 219 16.35 -14.58 -5.34
N LEU A 220 17.22 -13.83 -6.00
CA LEU A 220 17.94 -14.26 -7.21
C LEU A 220 18.72 -15.55 -6.94
N PHE A 221 19.41 -15.64 -5.81
CA PHE A 221 20.13 -16.86 -5.46
C PHE A 221 19.23 -18.05 -5.13
N VAL A 222 18.10 -17.83 -4.47
CA VAL A 222 17.19 -18.93 -4.13
C VAL A 222 16.44 -19.43 -5.37
N VAL A 223 15.99 -18.52 -6.25
CA VAL A 223 15.15 -18.85 -7.40
C VAL A 223 15.99 -19.25 -8.61
N ASP A 224 17.02 -18.47 -8.96
CA ASP A 224 17.77 -18.69 -10.21
C ASP A 224 18.89 -19.70 -10.02
N LEU A 225 19.61 -19.64 -8.89
CA LEU A 225 20.76 -20.52 -8.67
C LEU A 225 20.35 -22.00 -8.65
N ALA A 226 19.13 -22.33 -8.21
CA ALA A 226 18.59 -23.68 -8.25
C ALA A 226 18.58 -24.30 -9.66
N THR A 227 18.55 -23.47 -10.70
CA THR A 227 18.45 -23.89 -12.11
C THR A 227 19.75 -23.71 -12.91
N LEU A 228 20.76 -23.04 -12.33
CA LEU A 228 22.02 -22.71 -13.02
C LEU A 228 23.10 -23.77 -12.80
N SER A 229 23.86 -24.04 -13.86
CA SER A 229 25.10 -24.83 -13.84
C SER A 229 26.28 -24.03 -13.24
N GLY A 230 27.34 -24.72 -12.79
CA GLY A 230 28.43 -24.13 -11.97
C GLY A 230 29.04 -22.83 -12.53
N LEU A 231 29.33 -22.77 -13.84
CA LEU A 231 29.90 -21.56 -14.46
C LEU A 231 28.91 -20.38 -14.48
N GLN A 232 27.64 -20.64 -14.78
CA GLN A 232 26.60 -19.62 -14.81
C GLN A 232 26.38 -19.00 -13.42
N ARG A 233 26.52 -19.80 -12.36
CA ARG A 233 26.48 -19.32 -10.97
C ARG A 233 27.59 -18.31 -10.71
N VAL A 234 28.84 -18.62 -11.09
CA VAL A 234 29.99 -17.71 -10.91
C VAL A 234 29.77 -16.37 -11.63
N VAL A 235 29.33 -16.42 -12.89
CA VAL A 235 29.05 -15.20 -13.66
C VAL A 235 27.92 -14.38 -13.02
N ALA A 236 26.86 -15.02 -12.52
CA ALA A 236 25.78 -14.35 -11.80
C ALA A 236 26.27 -13.69 -10.50
N PHE A 237 27.13 -14.36 -9.71
CA PHE A 237 27.74 -13.77 -8.51
C PHE A 237 28.56 -12.52 -8.84
N LEU A 238 29.37 -12.57 -9.91
CA LEU A 238 30.16 -11.42 -10.35
C LEU A 238 29.28 -10.26 -10.82
N GLY A 239 28.23 -10.54 -11.59
CA GLY A 239 27.29 -9.53 -12.07
C GLY A 239 26.56 -8.82 -10.91
N VAL A 240 26.07 -9.59 -9.93
CA VAL A 240 25.44 -9.04 -8.73
C VAL A 240 26.46 -8.24 -7.90
N GLY A 241 27.68 -8.75 -7.73
CA GLY A 241 28.76 -8.05 -7.02
C GLY A 241 29.10 -6.70 -7.66
N ALA A 242 29.22 -6.66 -8.99
CA ALA A 242 29.44 -5.44 -9.74
C ALA A 242 28.28 -4.44 -9.60
N MET A 243 27.03 -4.92 -9.62
CA MET A 243 25.84 -4.08 -9.38
C MET A 243 25.89 -3.46 -7.97
N LEU A 244 26.19 -4.27 -6.93
CA LEU A 244 26.28 -3.79 -5.56
C LEU A 244 27.40 -2.75 -5.38
N LEU A 245 28.55 -2.94 -6.03
CA LEU A 245 29.63 -1.96 -6.07
C LEU A 245 29.18 -0.65 -6.73
N ALA A 246 28.51 -0.73 -7.88
CA ALA A 246 27.99 0.45 -8.56
C ALA A 246 26.99 1.22 -7.69
N VAL A 247 26.09 0.52 -7.00
CA VAL A 247 25.15 1.16 -6.06
C VAL A 247 25.89 1.82 -4.90
N GLY A 248 26.88 1.14 -4.30
CA GLY A 248 27.69 1.71 -3.23
C GLY A 248 28.46 2.97 -3.65
N TYR A 249 28.91 3.01 -4.92
CA TYR A 249 29.61 4.15 -5.50
C TYR A 249 28.66 5.33 -5.83
N PHE A 250 27.54 5.08 -6.51
CA PHE A 250 26.64 6.15 -6.97
C PHE A 250 25.61 6.61 -5.94
N ALA A 251 25.29 5.77 -4.96
CA ALA A 251 24.35 6.09 -3.88
C ALA A 251 25.01 5.81 -2.52
N PRO A 252 26.07 6.56 -2.15
CA PRO A 252 26.73 6.35 -0.88
C PRO A 252 25.76 6.62 0.29
N PRO A 253 25.91 5.89 1.41
CA PRO A 253 25.08 6.08 2.59
C PRO A 253 25.32 7.50 3.15
N PRO A 254 24.26 8.24 3.51
CA PRO A 254 24.39 9.51 4.21
C PRO A 254 25.21 9.37 5.51
N ALA A 255 25.96 10.42 5.84
CA ALA A 255 26.69 10.53 7.11
C ALA A 255 25.71 10.35 8.30
N ARG A 256 26.23 9.83 9.42
CA ARG A 256 25.44 9.67 10.65
C ARG A 256 25.09 11.05 11.20
N SER A 257 23.84 11.24 11.58
CA SER A 257 23.39 12.39 12.38
C SER A 257 23.47 12.04 13.86
N ASP A 258 23.57 13.04 14.74
CA ASP A 258 23.66 12.85 16.20
C ASP A 258 22.43 12.13 16.82
N ASP A 259 21.32 12.05 16.09
CA ASP A 259 20.10 11.30 16.45
C ASP A 259 20.18 9.79 16.14
N ASP A 260 21.23 9.30 15.47
CA ASP A 260 21.41 7.86 15.23
C ASP A 260 21.80 7.15 16.54
N PRO A 261 21.21 5.98 16.87
CA PRO A 261 21.64 5.21 18.03
C PRO A 261 23.15 4.93 17.96
N PRO A 262 23.88 5.10 19.07
CA PRO A 262 25.32 4.85 19.10
C PRO A 262 25.58 3.38 18.72
N PRO A 263 26.72 3.09 18.05
CA PRO A 263 27.08 1.71 17.75
C PRO A 263 27.09 0.90 19.05
N GLY A 264 26.45 -0.28 19.02
CA GLY A 264 26.51 -1.23 20.12
C GLY A 264 27.98 -1.57 20.43
N PRO A 265 28.31 -1.91 21.69
CA PRO A 265 29.68 -2.23 22.07
C PRO A 265 30.25 -3.33 21.16
N PRO A 266 31.53 -3.25 20.78
CA PRO A 266 32.18 -4.33 20.06
C PRO A 266 32.03 -5.63 20.86
N ALA A 267 31.61 -6.69 20.17
CA ALA A 267 31.46 -8.04 20.72
C ALA A 267 32.81 -8.62 21.16
#